data_AF-A0A1A2B967-F1
#
_entry.id   AF-A0A1A2B967-F1
#
_cell.length_a   1.000
_cell.length_b   1.000
_cell.length_c   1.000
_cell.angle_alpha   90.00
_cell.angle_beta   90.00
_cell.angle_gamma   90.00
#
_symmetry.space_group_name_H-M   'P 1'
#
loop_
_entity.id
_entity.type
_entity.pdbx_description
1 polymer ?
#
loop_
_entity_poly.entity_id
_entity_poly.type
_entity_poly.pdbx_seq_one_letter_code
_entity_poly.pdbx_strand_id
1 'polypeptide(L)'
;MAWFNENSGYGCHIVDLQRHALRYYSFPALARLMGWHRILREDGVISIARSFRRSDWRRYLDQAGVQADISWHLFRLCVSQAEGMR
;
A
#
# COMPACT_ATOMS: atom_id res chain seq x y z
N MET A 1 11.45 -10.50 -3.32
CA MET A 1 11.68 -10.52 -1.86
C MET A 1 13.05 -11.07 -1.47
N ALA A 2 13.74 -11.88 -2.29
CA ALA A 2 15.10 -12.35 -1.99
C ALA A 2 16.07 -11.23 -1.54
N TRP A 3 16.07 -10.09 -2.26
CA TRP A 3 16.86 -8.92 -1.85
C TRP A 3 16.53 -8.40 -0.45
N PHE A 4 15.24 -8.36 -0.06
CA PHE A 4 14.86 -7.91 1.27
C PHE A 4 15.32 -8.89 2.35
N ASN A 5 15.22 -10.20 2.11
CA ASN A 5 15.70 -11.21 3.05
C ASN A 5 17.23 -11.18 3.19
N GLU A 6 17.94 -10.92 2.10
CA GLU A 6 19.41 -10.79 2.11
C GLU A 6 19.89 -9.52 2.82
N ASN A 7 19.09 -8.44 2.82
CA ASN A 7 19.48 -7.12 3.34
C ASN A 7 18.77 -6.71 4.64
N SER A 8 17.80 -7.50 5.14
CA SER A 8 17.05 -7.21 6.35
C SER A 8 17.14 -8.34 7.36
N GLY A 9 17.62 -8.03 8.56
CA GLY A 9 17.72 -9.00 9.67
C GLY A 9 16.41 -9.27 10.41
N TYR A 10 15.36 -8.50 10.17
CA TYR A 10 14.08 -8.57 10.91
C TYR A 10 12.84 -8.76 10.01
N GLY A 11 13.05 -8.95 8.71
CA GLY A 11 11.97 -9.08 7.71
C GLY A 11 11.59 -7.75 7.04
N CYS A 12 10.45 -7.73 6.35
CA CYS A 12 9.98 -6.62 5.52
C CYS A 12 8.60 -6.12 5.97
N HIS A 13 8.43 -4.80 6.02
CA HIS A 13 7.14 -4.17 6.26
C HIS A 13 6.85 -3.14 5.16
N ILE A 14 5.78 -3.35 4.40
CA ILE A 14 5.35 -2.49 3.31
C ILE A 14 4.00 -1.88 3.67
N VAL A 15 3.94 -0.55 3.66
CA VAL A 15 2.70 0.20 3.82
C VAL A 15 2.26 0.71 2.47
N ASP A 16 1.17 0.16 1.97
CA ASP A 16 0.54 0.60 0.72
C ASP A 16 -0.78 1.31 1.00
N LEU A 17 -1.15 2.22 0.10
CA LEU A 17 -2.51 2.75 0.11
C LEU A 17 -3.45 1.65 -0.41
N GLN A 18 -4.67 1.59 0.11
CA GLN A 18 -5.70 0.76 -0.50
C GLN A 18 -6.35 1.53 -1.64
N ARG A 19 -6.38 0.92 -2.82
CA ARG A 19 -7.20 1.41 -3.94
C ARG A 19 -8.69 1.25 -3.61
N HIS A 20 -9.32 2.38 -3.33
CA HIS A 20 -10.72 2.46 -2.96
C HIS A 20 -11.42 3.56 -3.76
N ALA A 21 -12.55 3.23 -4.40
CA ALA A 21 -13.28 4.18 -5.25
C ALA A 21 -13.73 5.43 -4.47
N LEU A 22 -14.21 5.27 -3.23
CA LEU A 22 -14.59 6.42 -2.39
C LEU A 22 -13.47 7.45 -2.24
N ARG A 23 -12.22 7.03 -1.94
CA ARG A 23 -11.09 7.96 -1.81
C ARG A 23 -10.70 8.57 -3.15
N TYR A 24 -10.77 7.81 -4.24
CA TYR A 24 -10.43 8.32 -5.57
C TYR A 24 -11.32 9.50 -5.97
N TYR A 25 -12.63 9.42 -5.68
CA TYR A 25 -13.57 10.50 -6.02
C TYR A 25 -13.67 11.59 -4.95
N SER A 26 -13.53 11.26 -3.65
CA SER A 26 -13.67 12.23 -2.57
C SER A 26 -12.40 13.06 -2.32
N PHE A 27 -11.21 12.50 -2.56
CA PHE A 27 -9.93 13.19 -2.34
C PHE A 27 -9.76 14.45 -3.19
N PRO A 28 -10.02 14.47 -4.51
CA PRO A 28 -9.92 15.70 -5.30
C PRO A 28 -10.88 16.79 -4.82
N ALA A 29 -12.09 16.42 -4.40
CA ALA A 29 -13.10 17.36 -3.90
C ALA A 29 -12.67 17.97 -2.56
N LEU A 30 -12.19 17.14 -1.63
CA LEU A 30 -11.69 17.60 -0.33
C LEU A 30 -10.42 18.44 -0.48
N ALA A 31 -9.48 18.02 -1.32
CA ALA A 31 -8.26 18.78 -1.61
C ALA A 31 -8.58 20.16 -2.19
N ARG A 32 -9.62 20.27 -3.02
CA ARG A 32 -10.09 21.55 -3.54
C ARG A 32 -10.72 22.42 -2.47
N LEU A 33 -11.54 21.84 -1.58
CA LEU A 33 -12.15 22.57 -0.45
C LEU A 33 -11.11 23.06 0.56
N MET A 34 -10.05 22.28 0.79
CA MET A 34 -8.95 22.62 1.70
C MET A 34 -7.91 23.57 1.07
N GLY A 35 -8.09 23.99 -0.18
CA GLY A 35 -7.17 24.89 -0.88
C GLY A 35 -5.80 24.27 -1.17
N TRP A 36 -5.69 22.94 -1.22
CA TRP A 36 -4.43 22.27 -1.50
C TRP A 36 -3.96 22.54 -2.93
N HIS A 37 -2.64 22.67 -3.08
CA HIS A 37 -2.03 22.96 -4.37
C HIS A 37 -2.34 21.86 -5.39
N ARG A 38 -2.50 22.25 -6.66
CA ARG A 38 -2.91 21.36 -7.76
C ARG A 38 -2.03 20.10 -7.85
N ILE A 39 -0.73 20.25 -7.62
CA ILE A 39 0.24 19.14 -7.62
C ILE A 39 -0.15 18.06 -6.60
N LEU A 40 -0.43 18.42 -5.35
CA LEU A 40 -0.81 17.43 -4.32
C LEU A 40 -2.13 16.74 -4.66
N ARG A 41 -3.07 17.48 -5.28
CA ARG A 41 -4.35 16.92 -5.71
C ARG A 41 -4.16 15.88 -6.81
N GLU A 42 -3.41 16.21 -7.85
CA GLU A 42 -3.16 15.31 -8.99
C GLU A 42 -2.32 14.11 -8.57
N ASP A 43 -1.23 14.34 -7.83
CA ASP A 43 -0.32 13.29 -7.36
C ASP A 43 -0.99 12.36 -6.34
N GLY A 44 -1.85 12.89 -5.45
CA GLY A 44 -2.60 12.07 -4.51
C GLY A 44 -3.65 11.17 -5.18
N VAL A 45 -4.29 11.64 -6.26
CA VAL A 45 -5.21 10.80 -7.06
C VAL A 45 -4.46 9.69 -7.77
N ILE A 46 -3.30 10.02 -8.36
CA ILE A 46 -2.42 9.02 -9.00
C ILE A 46 -1.97 7.98 -7.98
N SER A 47 -1.59 8.41 -6.78
CA SER A 47 -1.19 7.54 -5.68
C SER A 47 -2.30 6.57 -5.30
N ILE A 48 -3.56 7.03 -5.19
CA ILE A 48 -4.74 6.18 -4.89
C ILE A 48 -5.08 5.23 -6.05
N ALA A 49 -4.90 5.66 -7.29
CA ALA A 49 -5.18 4.85 -8.48
C ALA A 49 -4.18 3.70 -8.64
N ARG A 50 -2.90 3.98 -8.38
CA ARG A 50 -1.80 3.01 -8.49
C ARG A 50 -1.70 2.06 -7.31
N SER A 51 -2.33 2.36 -6.18
CA SER A 51 -2.26 1.49 -5.01
C SER A 51 -2.97 0.15 -5.25
N PHE A 52 -2.66 -0.86 -4.45
CA PHE A 52 -3.20 -2.20 -4.64
C PHE A 52 -4.44 -2.45 -3.79
N ARG A 53 -5.23 -3.46 -4.17
CA ARG A 53 -6.24 -4.06 -3.31
C ARG A 53 -5.62 -5.25 -2.58
N ARG A 54 -6.29 -5.69 -1.51
CA ARG A 54 -5.88 -6.88 -0.76
C ARG A 54 -5.78 -8.13 -1.65
N SER A 55 -6.65 -8.26 -2.65
CA SER A 55 -6.61 -9.34 -3.64
C SER A 55 -5.35 -9.29 -4.51
N ASP A 56 -4.93 -8.08 -4.92
CA ASP A 56 -3.76 -7.90 -5.76
C ASP A 56 -2.50 -8.24 -4.97
N TRP A 57 -2.41 -7.77 -3.72
CA TRP A 57 -1.35 -8.16 -2.79
C TRP A 57 -1.27 -9.67 -2.60
N ARG A 58 -2.41 -10.34 -2.35
CA ARG A 58 -2.45 -11.80 -2.24
C ARG A 58 -1.89 -12.49 -3.48
N ARG A 59 -2.30 -12.03 -4.66
CA ARG A 59 -1.85 -12.57 -5.95
C ARG A 59 -0.34 -12.39 -6.15
N TYR A 60 0.22 -11.21 -5.86
CA TYR A 60 1.65 -10.98 -6.03
C TYR A 60 2.50 -11.70 -5.00
N LEU A 61 2.02 -11.83 -3.76
CA LEU A 61 2.70 -12.63 -2.73
C LEU A 61 2.75 -14.12 -3.11
N ASP A 62 1.64 -14.65 -3.62
CA ASP A 62 1.54 -16.03 -4.11
C ASP A 62 2.49 -16.27 -5.30
N GLN A 63 2.50 -15.36 -6.27
CA GLN A 63 3.44 -15.41 -7.40
C GLN A 63 4.91 -15.32 -6.97
N ALA A 64 5.19 -14.59 -5.89
CA ALA A 64 6.54 -14.47 -5.33
C ALA A 64 6.91 -15.64 -4.41
N GLY A 65 5.98 -16.53 -4.07
CA GLY A 65 6.19 -17.61 -3.12
C GLY A 65 6.43 -17.13 -1.68
N VAL A 66 5.91 -15.96 -1.30
CA VAL A 66 6.18 -15.32 0.00
C VAL A 66 4.95 -15.35 0.88
N GLN A 67 5.13 -15.88 2.09
CA GLN A 67 4.11 -15.79 3.13
C GLN A 67 4.27 -14.49 3.91
N ALA A 68 3.28 -13.61 3.81
CA ALA A 68 3.24 -12.35 4.53
C ALA A 68 1.84 -12.13 5.12
N ASP A 69 1.76 -11.49 6.27
CA ASP A 69 0.49 -11.02 6.83
C ASP A 69 0.06 -9.73 6.13
N ILE A 70 -1.24 -9.64 5.81
CA ILE A 70 -1.84 -8.44 5.23
C ILE A 70 -2.88 -7.92 6.22
N SER A 71 -2.53 -6.85 6.92
CA SER A 71 -3.43 -6.12 7.80
C SER A 71 -3.95 -4.85 7.14
N TRP A 72 -5.09 -4.36 7.60
CA TRP A 72 -5.73 -3.15 7.08
C TRP A 72 -5.88 -2.12 8.19
N HIS A 73 -5.46 -0.89 7.93
CA HIS A 73 -5.58 0.24 8.86
C HIS A 73 -5.91 1.52 8.11
N LEU A 74 -7.11 2.07 8.32
CA LEU A 74 -7.52 3.39 7.77
C LEU A 74 -7.18 3.56 6.28
N PHE A 75 -7.65 2.64 5.45
CA PHE A 75 -7.36 2.59 4.00
C PHE A 75 -5.88 2.40 3.65
N ARG A 76 -5.06 1.90 4.55
CA ARG A 76 -3.70 1.42 4.26
C ARG A 76 -3.68 -0.08 4.43
N LEU A 77 -3.03 -0.74 3.47
CA LEU A 77 -2.71 -2.15 3.56
C LEU A 77 -1.28 -2.23 4.09
N CYS A 78 -1.12 -2.87 5.24
CA CYS A 78 0.19 -3.14 5.81
C CYS A 78 0.52 -4.60 5.52
N VAL A 79 1.57 -4.82 4.76
CA VAL A 79 2.05 -6.15 4.38
C VAL A 79 3.35 -6.39 5.13
N SER A 80 3.32 -7.30 6.09
CA SER A 80 4.46 -7.63 6.92
C SER A 80 4.87 -9.08 6.71
N GLN A 81 6.14 -9.29 6.41
CA GLN A 81 6.77 -10.60 6.48
C GLN A 81 7.83 -10.53 7.57
N ALA A 82 7.65 -11.31 8.62
CA ALA A 82 8.69 -11.58 9.57
C ALA A 82 9.38 -12.87 9.14
N GLU A 83 10.66 -12.81 8.80
CA GLU A 83 11.48 -14.02 8.85
C GLU A 83 11.43 -14.47 10.31
N GLY A 84 10.97 -15.70 10.56
CA GLY A 84 10.74 -16.17 11.91
C GLY A 84 11.91 -15.84 12.82
N MET A 85 11.63 -15.08 13.88
CA MET A 85 12.44 -15.10 15.09
C MET A 85 12.45 -16.55 15.58
N ARG A 86 13.45 -17.31 15.11
CA ARG A 86 13.86 -18.58 15.70
C ARG A 86 15.03 -18.28 16.63
#